data_AF-A0A9W9DCR4-F1
#
_entry.id   AF-A0A9W9DCR4-F1
#
_cell.length_a   1.000
_cell.length_b   1.000
_cell.length_c   1.000
_cell.angle_alpha   90.00
_cell.angle_beta   90.00
_cell.angle_gamma   90.00
#
_symmetry.space_group_name_H-M   'P 1'
#
loop_
_entity.id
_entity.type
_entity.pdbx_description
1 polymer ?
#
loop_
_entity_poly.entity_id
_entity_poly.type
_entity_poly.pdbx_seq_one_letter_code
_entity_poly.pdbx_strand_id
1 'polypeptide(L)' 'MGKRKKSSRKLGLARVKVPLDTAFTCLFFHHNKSVTVRIDRKEGVVQLICRV' A
#
# COMPACT_ATOMS: atom_id res chain seq x y z
N MET A 1 -10.33 50.33 4.85
CA MET A 1 -8.99 49.75 4.63
C MET A 1 -8.58 48.97 5.89
N GLY A 2 -8.82 47.68 6.12
CA GLY A 2 -9.09 46.56 5.23
C GLY A 2 -7.98 45.49 5.30
N LYS A 3 -7.70 44.87 6.47
CA LYS A 3 -6.80 43.70 6.56
C LYS A 3 -7.29 42.71 7.64
N ARG A 4 -8.26 41.86 7.30
CA ARG A 4 -8.64 40.72 8.14
C ARG A 4 -7.64 39.58 7.91
N LYS A 5 -6.93 39.16 8.95
CA LYS A 5 -5.98 38.03 8.92
C LYS A 5 -6.77 36.75 8.60
N LYS A 6 -6.59 36.24 7.37
CA LYS A 6 -7.17 34.97 6.93
C LYS A 6 -6.64 33.87 7.84
N SER A 7 -7.52 33.07 8.43
CA SER A 7 -7.13 31.95 9.27
C SER A 7 -6.28 31.00 8.43
N SER A 8 -4.99 30.89 8.75
CA SER A 8 -4.06 29.91 8.16
C SER A 8 -4.34 28.51 8.72
N ARG A 9 -5.60 28.07 8.70
CA ARG A 9 -5.94 26.71 9.08
C ARG A 9 -5.51 25.83 7.90
N LYS A 10 -4.28 25.32 7.98
CA LYS A 10 -3.72 24.40 6.97
C LYS A 10 -4.70 23.23 6.86
N LEU A 11 -5.21 23.00 5.66
CA LEU A 11 -5.98 21.79 5.35
C LEU A 11 -5.09 20.60 5.70
N GLY A 12 -5.59 19.68 6.52
CA GLY A 12 -4.83 18.52 6.97
C GLY A 12 -4.23 17.76 5.79
N LEU A 13 -3.04 17.20 5.98
CA LEU A 13 -2.33 16.44 4.96
C LEU A 13 -3.30 15.41 4.33
N ALA A 14 -3.44 15.43 3.00
CA ALA A 14 -4.26 14.45 2.30
C ALA A 14 -3.80 13.03 2.70
N ARG A 15 -4.76 12.12 2.92
CA ARG A 15 -4.46 10.73 3.32
C ARG A 15 -3.50 10.11 2.29
N VAL A 16 -2.26 9.87 2.72
CA VAL A 16 -1.25 9.24 1.88
C VAL A 16 -1.61 7.76 1.74
N LYS A 17 -1.71 7.29 0.50
CA LYS A 17 -1.87 5.86 0.22
C LYS A 17 -0.55 5.16 0.51
N VAL A 18 -0.48 4.43 1.60
CA VAL A 18 0.69 3.61 1.94
C VAL A 18 0.66 2.36 1.05
N PRO A 19 1.76 2.01 0.35
CA PRO A 19 1.83 0.78 -0.42
C PRO A 19 1.75 -0.43 0.52
N LEU A 20 1.01 -1.45 0.10
CA LEU A 20 0.95 -2.73 0.81
C LEU A 20 2.18 -3.58 0.50
N ASP A 21 2.56 -4.42 1.45
CA ASP A 21 3.62 -5.39 1.23
C ASP A 21 3.20 -6.45 0.20
N THR A 22 4.17 -6.90 -0.60
CA THR A 22 3.96 -7.89 -1.68
C THR A 22 4.80 -9.16 -1.50
N ALA A 23 5.58 -9.23 -0.42
CA ALA A 23 6.48 -10.35 -0.10
C ALA A 23 6.15 -10.93 1.28
N PHE A 24 5.76 -12.21 1.32
CA PHE A 24 5.30 -12.90 2.53
C PHE A 24 6.11 -14.16 2.81
N THR A 25 6.04 -14.64 4.05
CA THR A 25 6.64 -15.93 4.45
C THR A 25 5.82 -17.08 3.85
N CYS A 26 6.51 -18.07 3.28
CA CYS A 26 5.86 -19.27 2.76
C CYS A 26 5.40 -20.16 3.92
N LEU A 27 4.12 -20.55 3.94
CA LEU A 27 3.57 -21.39 5.01
C LEU A 27 4.03 -22.85 4.94
N PHE A 28 4.51 -23.31 3.78
CA PHE A 28 4.94 -24.71 3.60
C PHE A 28 6.38 -24.94 4.07
N PHE A 29 7.28 -24.03 3.69
CA PHE A 29 8.72 -24.19 3.94
C PHE A 29 9.28 -23.15 4.92
N HIS A 30 8.44 -22.24 5.42
CA HIS A 30 8.81 -21.19 6.38
C HIS A 30 9.95 -20.25 5.93
N HIS A 31 10.30 -20.23 4.64
CA HIS A 31 11.23 -19.24 4.11
C HIS A 31 10.61 -17.85 4.12
N ASN A 32 11.33 -16.91 4.74
CA ASN A 32 10.91 -15.52 4.85
C ASN A 32 10.90 -14.83 3.48
N LYS A 33 9.88 -13.97 3.25
CA LYS A 33 9.73 -13.14 2.04
C LYS A 33 9.83 -13.89 0.70
N SER A 34 9.49 -15.18 0.70
CA SER A 34 9.67 -16.07 -0.45
C SER A 34 8.43 -16.18 -1.35
N VAL A 35 7.27 -15.73 -0.86
CA VAL A 35 6.02 -15.68 -1.64
C VAL A 35 5.85 -14.29 -2.22
N THR A 36 5.67 -14.20 -3.54
CA THR A 36 5.33 -12.97 -4.26
C THR A 36 3.89 -12.97 -4.74
N VAL A 37 3.22 -11.82 -4.65
CA VAL A 37 1.82 -11.65 -5.03
C VAL A 37 1.71 -10.96 -6.39
N ARG A 38 0.94 -11.54 -7.32
CA ARG A 38 0.51 -10.89 -8.57
C ARG A 38 -1.01 -10.71 -8.55
N ILE A 39 -1.47 -9.48 -8.76
CA ILE A 39 -2.88 -9.11 -8.69
C ILE A 39 -3.33 -8.67 -10.09
N ASP A 40 -4.16 -9.49 -10.74
CA ASP A 40 -4.77 -9.17 -12.03
C ASP A 40 -6.15 -8.54 -11.80
N ARG A 41 -6.15 -7.21 -11.65
CA ARG A 41 -7.37 -6.43 -11.31
C ARG A 41 -8.47 -6.48 -12.38
N LYS A 42 -8.10 -6.80 -13.62
CA LYS A 42 -9.06 -6.91 -14.73
C LYS A 42 -9.94 -8.14 -14.59
N GLU A 43 -9.34 -9.25 -14.17
CA GLU A 43 -10.01 -10.54 -14.03
C GLU A 43 -10.43 -10.83 -12.58
N GLY A 44 -9.97 -10.03 -11.62
CA GLY A 44 -10.24 -10.24 -10.20
C GLY A 44 -9.49 -11.44 -9.62
N VAL A 45 -8.43 -11.89 -10.29
CA VAL A 45 -7.64 -13.05 -9.90
C VAL A 45 -6.36 -12.62 -9.20
N VAL A 46 -5.96 -13.37 -8.18
CA VAL A 46 -4.69 -13.17 -7.47
C VAL A 46 -3.90 -14.48 -7.49
N GLN A 47 -2.63 -14.37 -7.86
CA GLN A 47 -1.70 -15.51 -7.89
C GLN A 47 -0.60 -15.31 -6.85
N LEU A 48 -0.36 -16.35 -6.05
CA LEU A 48 0.72 -16.43 -5.07
C LEU A 48 1.80 -17.37 -5.59
N ILE A 49 3.04 -16.88 -5.71
CA ILE A 49 4.15 -17.65 -6.29
C ILE A 49 5.27 -17.73 -5.25
N CYS A 50 5.62 -18.94 -4.84
CA CYS A 50 6.79 -19.23 -3.99
C CYS A 50 8.03 -19.36 -4.89
N ARG A 51 9.10 -18.58 -4.62
CA ARG A 51 10.33 -18.51 -5.44
C ARG A 51 11.53 -19.26 -4.85
N VAL A 52 11.28 -20.19 -3.94
CA VAL A 52 12.30 -21.07 -3.33
C VAL A 52 12.71 -22.12 -4.34
#